data_AF-A0A922M4W2-F1
#
_entry.id   AF-A0A922M4W2-F1
#
_cell.length_a   1.000
_cell.length_b   1.000
_cell.length_c   1.000
_cell.angle_alpha   90.00
_cell.angle_beta   90.00
_cell.angle_gamma   90.00
#
_symmetry.space_group_name_H-M   'P 1'
#
loop_
_entity.id
_entity.type
_entity.pdbx_description
1 polymer ?
#
loop_
_entity_poly.entity_id
_entity_poly.type
_entity_poly.pdbx_seq_one_letter_code
_entity_poly.pdbx_strand_id
1 'polypeptide(L)'
;MTDFWHRWQQEYLSRMQQRSKWHHKVKEFEIGHIVLIKADNLPPAKWMMGRIVDKHPGTDGVTRVYSVKSGDSVVQRPFNKLCYLPIDTE
;
A
#
# COMPACT_ATOMS: atom_id res chain seq x y z
N MET A 1 -20.99 -3.92 -17.87
CA MET A 1 -21.05 -4.23 -16.42
C MET A 1 -19.65 -4.31 -15.81
N THR A 2 -18.82 -3.29 -16.01
CA THR A 2 -17.40 -3.26 -15.54
C THR A 2 -17.05 -1.94 -14.84
N ASP A 3 -17.89 -0.91 -14.95
CA ASP A 3 -17.67 0.42 -14.37
C ASP A 3 -17.82 0.47 -12.86
N PHE A 4 -18.70 -0.37 -12.28
CA PHE A 4 -18.95 -0.36 -10.83
C PHE A 4 -17.68 -0.70 -10.04
N TRP A 5 -16.98 -1.76 -10.43
CA TRP A 5 -15.75 -2.20 -9.75
C TRP A 5 -14.58 -1.25 -9.97
N HIS A 6 -14.51 -0.62 -11.15
CA HIS A 6 -13.50 0.41 -11.41
C HIS A 6 -13.73 1.66 -10.55
N ARG A 7 -14.97 2.17 -10.48
CA ARG A 7 -15.32 3.30 -9.62
C ARG A 7 -15.14 2.97 -8.15
N TRP A 8 -15.61 1.81 -7.71
CA TRP A 8 -15.47 1.38 -6.33
C TRP A 8 -14.00 1.24 -5.92
N GLN A 9 -13.14 0.67 -6.77
CA GLN A 9 -11.70 0.62 -6.53
C GLN A 9 -11.10 2.04 -6.39
N GLN A 10 -11.44 2.95 -7.29
CA GLN A 10 -10.91 4.31 -7.25
C GLN A 10 -11.37 5.05 -5.99
N GLU A 11 -12.63 4.91 -5.62
CA GLU A 11 -13.19 5.57 -4.42
C GLU A 11 -12.68 4.95 -3.12
N TYR A 12 -12.60 3.62 -3.03
CA TYR A 12 -12.09 2.91 -1.86
C TYR A 12 -10.60 3.22 -1.65
N LEU A 13 -9.80 3.22 -2.72
CA LEU A 13 -8.41 3.65 -2.65
C LEU A 13 -8.27 5.13 -2.29
N SER A 14 -9.10 6.01 -2.85
CA SER A 14 -9.04 7.45 -2.54
C SER A 14 -9.38 7.71 -1.07
N ARG A 15 -10.31 6.93 -0.49
CA ARG A 15 -10.63 6.97 0.94
C ARG A 15 -9.50 6.42 1.81
N MET A 16 -8.89 5.30 1.45
CA MET A 16 -7.74 4.75 2.19
C MET A 16 -6.47 5.62 2.05
N GLN A 17 -6.32 6.31 0.92
CA GLN A 17 -5.24 7.26 0.66
C GLN A 17 -5.66 8.71 0.94
N GLN A 18 -6.55 8.94 1.92
CA GLN A 18 -6.79 10.30 2.42
C GLN A 18 -5.47 10.89 2.90
N ARG A 19 -4.82 11.67 2.02
CA ARG A 19 -3.66 12.49 2.36
C ARG A 19 -4.13 13.50 3.38
N SER A 20 -3.62 13.40 4.61
CA SER A 20 -3.74 14.51 5.54
C SER A 20 -3.07 15.73 4.91
N LYS A 21 -3.86 16.79 4.65
CA LYS A 21 -3.32 18.02 4.06
C LYS A 21 -2.29 18.62 5.02
N TRP A 22 -1.05 18.68 4.57
CA TRP A 22 0.07 19.52 5.03
C TRP A 22 0.51 19.46 6.51
N HIS A 23 -0.24 18.84 7.43
CA HIS A 23 0.03 18.93 8.86
C HIS A 23 0.19 17.61 9.62
N HIS A 24 -0.07 16.44 9.02
CA HIS A 24 0.20 15.17 9.70
C HIS A 24 1.23 14.35 8.93
N LYS A 25 2.25 13.88 9.65
CA LYS A 25 3.13 12.81 9.17
C LYS A 25 2.23 11.65 8.78
N VAL A 26 2.21 11.33 7.48
CA VAL A 26 1.59 10.09 7.02
C VAL A 26 2.28 8.96 7.77
N LYS A 27 1.50 8.10 8.44
CA LYS A 27 2.04 6.95 9.16
C LYS A 27 2.93 6.17 8.18
N GLU A 28 4.15 5.86 8.58
CA GLU A 28 5.05 5.01 7.79
C GLU A 28 4.67 3.55 8.03
N PHE A 29 4.93 2.68 7.06
CA PHE A 29 4.70 1.25 7.26
C PHE A 29 5.82 0.70 8.14
N GLU A 30 5.47 -0.06 9.17
CA GLU A 30 6.45 -0.77 9.98
C GLU A 30 6.83 -2.11 9.36
N ILE A 31 8.06 -2.54 9.65
CA ILE A 31 8.50 -3.89 9.28
C ILE A 31 7.58 -4.87 9.99
N GLY A 32 6.96 -5.76 9.21
CA GLY A 32 6.01 -6.74 9.71
C GLY A 32 4.54 -6.41 9.49
N HIS A 33 4.19 -5.19 9.11
CA HIS A 33 2.81 -4.87 8.75
C HIS A 33 2.37 -5.57 7.45
N ILE A 34 1.11 -6.01 7.42
CA ILE A 34 0.47 -6.52 6.21
C ILE A 34 -0.11 -5.35 5.44
N VAL A 35 0.20 -5.32 4.14
CA VAL A 35 -0.19 -4.26 3.22
C VAL A 35 -0.80 -4.86 1.96
N LEU A 36 -1.72 -4.11 1.36
CA LEU A 36 -2.23 -4.40 0.01
C LEU A 36 -1.31 -3.74 -1.02
N ILE A 37 -0.92 -4.51 -2.02
CA ILE A 37 -0.12 -4.07 -3.17
C ILE A 37 -1.07 -3.79 -4.33
N LYS A 38 -1.11 -2.54 -4.78
CA LYS A 38 -1.76 -2.12 -6.02
C LYS A 38 -0.87 -2.48 -7.20
N ALA A 39 -1.32 -3.39 -8.05
CA ALA A 39 -0.68 -3.69 -9.33
C ALA A 39 -1.41 -2.95 -10.46
N ASP A 40 -0.66 -2.23 -11.31
CA ASP A 40 -1.24 -1.49 -12.44
C ASP A 40 -1.71 -2.40 -13.58
N ASN A 41 -1.19 -3.62 -13.66
CA ASN A 41 -1.45 -4.58 -14.75
C ASN A 41 -2.46 -5.68 -14.39
N LEU A 42 -3.05 -5.64 -13.19
CA LEU A 42 -4.05 -6.64 -12.77
C LEU A 42 -5.45 -6.03 -12.80
N PRO A 43 -6.49 -6.84 -13.13
CA PRO A 43 -7.86 -6.37 -13.09
C PRO A 43 -8.22 -5.85 -11.68
N PRO A 44 -9.13 -4.87 -11.57
CA PRO A 44 -9.53 -4.15 -10.34
C PRO A 44 -9.77 -4.99 -9.08
N ALA A 45 -10.09 -6.28 -9.25
CA ALA A 45 -10.47 -7.19 -8.19
C ALA A 45 -9.31 -8.02 -7.61
N LYS A 46 -8.09 -8.00 -8.20
CA LYS A 46 -6.98 -8.83 -7.75
C LYS A 46 -5.91 -8.01 -7.02
N TRP A 47 -6.12 -7.83 -5.73
CA TRP A 47 -5.15 -7.20 -4.84
C TRP A 47 -4.19 -8.25 -4.28
N MET A 48 -2.89 -8.04 -4.45
CA MET A 48 -1.89 -8.89 -3.80
C MET A 48 -1.67 -8.38 -2.39
N MET A 49 -1.76 -9.26 -1.40
CA MET A 49 -1.36 -8.95 -0.03
C MET A 49 0.11 -9.29 0.17
N GLY A 50 0.79 -8.54 1.01
CA GLY A 50 2.14 -8.89 1.40
C GLY A 50 2.55 -8.23 2.70
N ARG A 51 3.62 -8.76 3.30
CA ARG A 51 4.18 -8.26 4.55
C ARG A 51 5.39 -7.40 4.26
N ILE A 52 5.46 -6.21 4.87
CA ILE A 52 6.65 -5.36 4.78
C ILE A 52 7.82 -6.11 5.42
N VAL A 53 8.88 -6.34 4.65
CA VAL A 53 10.11 -6.98 5.15
C VAL A 53 11.22 -5.97 5.36
N ASP A 54 11.23 -4.87 4.61
CA ASP A 54 12.30 -3.89 4.70
C ASP A 54 11.87 -2.49 4.22
N LYS A 55 12.55 -1.46 4.74
CA LYS A 55 12.28 -0.05 4.46
C LYS A 55 13.49 0.58 3.77
N HIS A 56 13.24 1.34 2.70
CA HIS A 56 14.29 2.03 1.95
C HIS A 56 14.12 3.55 2.12
N PRO A 57 14.64 4.13 3.22
CA PRO A 57 14.59 5.58 3.45
C PRO A 57 15.49 6.32 2.46
N GLY A 58 15.03 7.47 1.98
CA GLY A 58 15.87 8.38 1.21
C GLY A 58 16.80 9.21 2.09
N THR A 59 17.60 10.08 1.47
CA THR A 59 18.51 11.02 2.16
C THR A 59 17.79 11.94 3.15
N ASP A 60 16.51 12.25 2.89
CA ASP A 60 15.69 13.13 3.73
C ASP A 60 15.05 12.38 4.92
N GLY A 61 15.37 11.10 5.13
CA GLY A 61 14.79 10.25 6.16
C GLY A 61 13.36 9.76 5.86
N VAL A 62 12.81 10.09 4.69
CA VAL A 62 11.45 9.68 4.29
C VAL A 62 11.47 8.38 3.50
N THR A 63 10.75 7.36 4.00
CA THR A 63 10.64 6.06 3.33
C THR A 63 9.62 6.10 2.19
N ARG A 64 10.11 6.11 0.95
CA ARG A 64 9.26 6.14 -0.25
C ARG A 64 9.07 4.78 -0.89
N VAL A 65 9.99 3.83 -0.64
CA VAL A 65 9.97 2.48 -1.20
C VAL A 65 10.07 1.46 -0.08
N TYR A 66 9.26 0.41 -0.18
CA TYR A 66 9.24 -0.70 0.77
C TYR A 66 9.43 -2.00 0.01
N SER A 67 10.16 -2.92 0.64
CA SER A 67 10.23 -4.31 0.17
C SER A 67 9.11 -5.08 0.84
N VAL A 68 8.26 -5.70 0.04
CA VAL A 68 7.07 -6.42 0.49
C VAL A 68 7.18 -7.88 0.06
N LYS A 69 7.08 -8.81 1.01
CA LYS A 69 7.02 -10.24 0.73
C LYS A 69 5.59 -10.65 0.44
N SER A 70 5.35 -11.16 -0.77
CA SER A 70 4.07 -11.70 -1.20
C SER A 70 4.30 -13.13 -1.72
N GLY A 71 3.78 -14.13 -1.00
CA GLY A 71 4.11 -15.54 -1.20
C GLY A 71 5.61 -15.79 -1.05
N ASP A 72 6.21 -16.46 -2.05
CA ASP A 72 7.64 -16.74 -2.13
C ASP A 72 8.48 -15.58 -2.69
N SER A 73 7.84 -14.55 -3.24
CA SER A 73 8.53 -13.45 -3.90
C SER A 73 8.61 -12.20 -3.02
N VAL A 74 9.73 -11.49 -3.10
CA VAL A 74 9.88 -10.15 -2.50
C VAL A 74 9.81 -9.13 -3.62
N VAL A 75 8.87 -8.20 -3.52
CA VAL A 75 8.64 -7.14 -4.50
C VAL A 75 8.85 -5.78 -3.87
N GLN A 76 9.60 -4.92 -4.56
CA GLN A 76 9.77 -3.53 -4.14
C GLN A 76 8.63 -2.69 -4.71
N ARG A 77 7.95 -1.94 -3.83
CA ARG A 77 6.83 -1.09 -4.22
C ARG A 77 6.92 0.28 -3.55
N PRO A 78 6.61 1.35 -4.30
CA PRO A 78 6.54 2.68 -3.72
C PRO A 78 5.32 2.82 -2.80
N PHE A 79 5.42 3.72 -1.82
CA PHE A 79 4.37 3.99 -0.82
C PHE A 79 2.98 4.21 -1.45
N ASN A 80 2.90 4.92 -2.58
CA ASN A 80 1.65 5.21 -3.27
C ASN A 80 0.94 3.99 -3.89
N LYS A 81 1.63 2.85 -4.02
CA LYS A 81 1.08 1.57 -4.47
C LYS A 81 0.79 0.62 -3.30
N LEU A 82 1.02 1.05 -2.07
CA LEU A 82 0.72 0.29 -0.87
C LEU A 82 -0.48 0.90 -0.16
N CYS A 83 -1.32 0.04 0.42
CA CYS A 83 -2.44 0.45 1.26
C CYS A 83 -2.38 -0.30 2.58
N TYR A 84 -2.69 0.41 3.66
CA TYR A 84 -2.84 -0.19 4.99
C TYR A 84 -4.04 -1.13 5.00
N LEU A 85 -3.84 -2.33 5.53
CA LEU A 85 -4.93 -3.14 6.01
C LEU A 85 -5.16 -2.79 7.48
N PRO A 86 -6.38 -2.38 7.89
CA PRO A 86 -6.74 -2.28 9.29
C PRO A 86 -6.93 -3.69 9.83
N ILE A 87 -5.81 -4.35 10.13
CA ILE A 87 -5.81 -5.61 10.88
C ILE A 87 -5.32 -5.29 12.27
N ASP A 88 -6.18 -5.50 13.26
CA ASP A 88 -5.76 -5.56 14.66
C ASP A 88 -4.82 -6.75 14.79
N THR A 89 -3.56 -6.44 15.10
CA THR A 89 -2.61 -7.46 15.52
C THR A 89 -2.67 -7.45 17.04
N GLU A 90 -3.51 -8.31 17.62
CA GLU A 90 -3.45 -8.66 19.05
C GLU A 90 -2.09 -9.26 19.42
#